data_AF-A0A3D5X5R0-F1
#
_entry.id   AF-A0A3D5X5R0-F1
#
_cell.length_a   1.000
_cell.length_b   1.000
_cell.length_c   1.000
_cell.angle_alpha   90.00
_cell.angle_beta   90.00
_cell.angle_gamma   90.00
#
_symmetry.space_group_name_H-M   'P 1'
#
loop_
_entity.id
_entity.type
_entity.pdbx_description
1 polymer ?
#
loop_
_entity_poly.entity_id
_entity_poly.type
_entity_poly.pdbx_seq_one_letter_code
_entity_poly.pdbx_strand_id
1 'polypeptide(L)' 'KLLYVEGRLRTNTYDDKETGVKKYFTEIHCSNFRFLGPSTTDGVTRDERSDSAAVKDSGKEDDSLMPQPDDDLPF' A
#
# COMPACT_ATOMS: atom_id res chain seq x y z
N LYS A 1 -18.85 -11.19 -12.48
CA LYS A 1 -18.58 -9.97 -11.69
C LYS A 1 -17.39 -9.28 -12.34
N LEU A 2 -17.50 -8.02 -12.75
CA LEU A 2 -16.41 -7.33 -13.44
C LEU A 2 -15.57 -6.56 -12.42
N LEU A 3 -14.28 -6.40 -12.70
CA LEU A 3 -13.32 -5.75 -11.82
C LEU A 3 -12.39 -4.89 -12.68
N TYR A 4 -12.32 -3.61 -12.35
CA TYR A 4 -11.28 -2.71 -12.83
C TYR A 4 -10.12 -2.75 -11.84
N VAL A 5 -8.90 -2.84 -12.34
CA VAL A 5 -7.67 -2.86 -11.54
C VAL A 5 -6.68 -1.89 -12.17
N GLU A 6 -6.10 -1.03 -11.35
CA GLU A 6 -5.02 -0.11 -11.71
C GLU A 6 -3.78 -0.45 -10.89
N GLY A 7 -2.63 -0.47 -11.54
CA GLY A 7 -1.37 -0.83 -10.91
C GLY A 7 -0.23 -0.88 -11.91
N ARG A 8 0.84 -1.58 -11.53
CA ARG A 8 2.05 -1.75 -12.37
C ARG A 8 2.19 -3.19 -12.80
N LEU A 9 2.58 -3.39 -14.06
CA LEU A 9 2.93 -4.71 -14.56
C LEU A 9 4.32 -5.09 -14.08
N ARG A 10 4.49 -6.31 -13.59
CA ARG A 10 5.79 -6.86 -13.20
C ARG A 10 5.95 -8.23 -13.79
N THR A 11 7.10 -8.47 -14.41
CA THR A 11 7.47 -9.80 -14.90
C THR A 11 8.61 -10.31 -14.04
N ASN A 12 8.43 -11.50 -13.47
CA ASN A 12 9.44 -12.17 -12.68
C ASN A 12 9.75 -13.54 -13.27
N THR A 13 10.85 -14.10 -12.82
CA THR A 13 11.31 -15.43 -13.23
C THR A 13 11.84 -16.16 -12.02
N TYR A 14 11.54 -17.45 -11.93
CA TYR A 14 12.09 -18.32 -10.88
C TYR A 14 12.40 -19.70 -11.44
N ASP A 15 13.37 -20.38 -10.84
CA ASP A 15 13.70 -21.76 -11.17
C ASP A 15 12.90 -22.69 -10.25
N ASP A 16 12.14 -23.58 -10.86
CA ASP A 16 11.38 -24.59 -10.12
C ASP A 16 12.34 -25.59 -9.47
N LYS A 17 12.30 -25.71 -8.14
CA LYS A 17 13.27 -26.51 -7.38
C LYS A 17 13.10 -28.02 -7.58
N GLU A 18 11.92 -28.49 -7.97
CA GLU A 18 11.64 -29.92 -8.15
C GLU A 18 11.99 -30.36 -9.57
N THR A 19 11.63 -29.54 -10.56
CA THR A 19 11.79 -29.90 -11.98
C THR A 19 13.00 -29.25 -12.65
N GLY A 20 13.61 -28.23 -12.02
CA GLY A 20 14.72 -27.44 -12.57
C GLY A 20 14.32 -26.48 -13.70
N VAL A 21 13.03 -26.38 -14.03
CA VAL A 21 12.53 -25.58 -15.16
C VAL A 21 12.43 -24.10 -14.78
N LYS A 22 12.95 -23.22 -15.65
CA LYS A 22 12.81 -21.77 -15.53
C LYS A 22 11.38 -21.34 -15.88
N LYS A 23 10.69 -20.73 -14.92
CA LYS A 23 9.29 -20.27 -15.05
C LYS A 23 9.22 -18.75 -15.10
N TYR A 24 8.40 -18.25 -16.01
CA TYR A 24 8.14 -16.83 -16.21
C TYR A 24 6.70 -16.54 -15.80
N PHE A 25 6.49 -15.46 -15.05
CA PHE A 25 5.14 -15.02 -14.72
C PHE A 25 5.07 -13.51 -14.74
N THR A 26 3.92 -13.01 -15.20
CA THR A 26 3.61 -11.60 -15.21
C THR A 26 2.45 -11.36 -14.25
N GLU A 27 2.65 -10.45 -13.31
CA GLU A 27 1.70 -10.08 -12.27
C GLU A 27 1.36 -8.58 -12.38
N ILE A 28 0.18 -8.22 -11.88
CA ILE A 28 -0.22 -6.81 -11.72
C ILE A 28 -0.09 -6.48 -10.24
N HIS A 29 0.89 -5.64 -9.90
CA HIS A 29 1.02 -5.10 -8.55
C HIS A 29 -0.03 -4.00 -8.38
N CYS A 30 -1.17 -4.37 -7.80
CA CYS A 30 -2.37 -3.53 -7.71
C CYS A 30 -2.18 -2.35 -6.76
N SER A 31 -2.55 -1.15 -7.21
CA SER A 31 -2.61 0.06 -6.39
C SER A 31 -4.04 0.47 -6.07
N ASN A 32 -4.98 0.26 -7.01
CA ASN A 32 -6.40 0.55 -6.82
C ASN A 32 -7.28 -0.46 -7.59
N PHE A 33 -8.48 -0.74 -7.10
CA PHE A 33 -9.45 -1.57 -7.80
C PHE A 33 -10.89 -1.13 -7.54
N ARG A 34 -11.78 -1.42 -8.50
CA ARG A 34 -13.21 -1.14 -8.39
C ARG A 34 -14.02 -2.27 -9.00
N PHE A 35 -14.98 -2.80 -8.25
CA PHE A 35 -15.98 -3.70 -8.81
C PHE A 35 -16.84 -2.95 -9.82
N LEU A 36 -16.96 -3.50 -11.02
CA LEU A 36 -17.82 -3.00 -12.08
C LEU A 36 -19.03 -3.93 -12.17
N GLY A 37 -20.22 -3.42 -11.90
CA GLY A 37 -21.45 -4.19 -11.90
C GLY A 37 -22.48 -3.59 -10.96
N PRO A 38 -23.76 -3.99 -11.07
CA PRO A 38 -24.79 -3.49 -10.18
C PRO A 38 -24.39 -3.79 -8.73
N SER A 39 -24.31 -2.73 -7.93
CA SER A 39 -24.20 -2.84 -6.48
C SER A 39 -25.42 -3.61 -6.02
N THR A 40 -25.24 -4.85 -5.56
CA THR A 40 -26.27 -5.58 -4.83
C THR A 40 -26.36 -4.99 -3.43
N THR A 41 -26.72 -3.71 -3.37
CA THR A 41 -27.12 -3.02 -2.15
C THR A 41 -28.51 -2.49 -2.44
N ASP A 42 -29.48 -3.38 -2.42
CA ASP A 42 -30.84 -2.99 -2.09
C ASP A 42 -30.81 -2.39 -0.68
N GLY A 43 -30.77 -1.05 -0.61
CA GLY A 43 -31.13 -0.26 0.55
C GLY A 43 -30.19 -0.31 1.76
N VAL A 44 -29.02 0.35 1.69
CA VAL A 44 -28.49 1.05 2.87
C VAL A 44 -27.97 2.42 2.44
N THR A 45 -28.57 3.41 3.07
CA THR A 45 -28.46 4.84 2.89
C THR A 45 -27.01 5.33 2.92
N ARG A 46 -26.72 6.23 1.97
CA ARG A 46 -25.60 7.16 1.95
C ARG A 46 -25.48 7.88 3.30
N ASP A 47 -24.33 7.79 3.94
CA ASP A 47 -23.84 8.87 4.79
C ASP A 47 -22.43 9.24 4.33
N GLU A 48 -22.33 10.45 3.81
CA GLU A 48 -21.07 11.15 3.56
C GLU A 48 -20.78 12.02 4.80
N ARG A 49 -19.49 12.27 5.03
CA ARG A 49 -18.85 13.10 6.09
C ARG A 49 -18.38 12.24 7.28
N SER A 50 -17.12 12.31 7.69
CA SER A 50 -16.43 13.55 8.02
C SER A 50 -14.94 13.53 7.73
N ASP A 51 -14.54 14.68 7.22
CA ASP A 51 -13.23 15.31 7.21
C ASP A 51 -12.50 15.27 8.57
N SER A 52 -11.18 15.16 8.47
CA SER A 52 -10.13 15.76 9.30
C SER A 52 -10.54 16.28 10.69
N ALA A 53 -10.17 15.54 11.73
CA ALA A 53 -9.99 16.10 13.07
C ALA A 53 -8.51 16.46 13.26
N ALA A 54 -8.24 17.76 13.24
CA ALA A 54 -6.98 18.37 13.63
C ALA A 54 -6.57 17.94 15.05
N VAL A 55 -5.39 17.34 15.19
CA VAL A 55 -4.72 17.26 16.50
C VAL A 55 -3.96 18.56 16.69
N LYS A 56 -4.43 19.32 17.69
CA LYS A 56 -3.85 20.57 18.14
C LYS A 56 -2.43 20.36 18.66
N ASP A 57 -1.56 21.23 18.16
CA ASP A 57 -0.39 21.81 18.80
C ASP A 57 -0.51 21.87 20.34
N SER A 58 0.52 21.37 21.01
CA SER A 58 0.82 21.65 22.41
C SER A 58 2.33 21.55 22.56
N GLY A 59 3.01 22.65 22.22
CA GLY A 59 4.41 22.84 22.52
C GLY A 59 4.70 22.64 24.01
N LYS A 60 5.77 21.90 24.28
CA LYS A 60 6.65 22.13 25.43
C LYS A 60 8.06 21.69 25.05
N GLU A 61 8.94 22.65 25.15
CA GLU A 61 10.37 22.59 24.96
C GLU A 61 10.99 21.60 25.96
N ASP A 62 11.83 20.71 25.45
CA ASP A 62 12.92 20.08 26.21
C ASP A 62 14.12 20.00 25.26
N ASP A 63 14.76 21.16 25.09
CA ASP A 63 16.07 21.29 24.46
C ASP A 63 17.13 20.91 25.49
N SER A 64 17.43 19.63 25.63
CA SER A 64 18.65 19.11 26.25
C SER A 64 18.75 17.61 26.02
N LEU A 65 19.92 17.16 25.56
CA LEU A 65 20.33 15.77 25.29
C LEU A 65 20.10 15.29 23.84
N MET A 66 20.81 15.91 22.89
CA MET A 66 21.28 15.17 21.72
C MET A 66 22.53 14.36 22.10
N PRO A 67 22.48 13.02 22.21
CA PRO A 67 23.62 12.21 21.81
C PRO A 67 23.53 12.04 20.29
N GLN A 68 24.50 12.59 19.56
CA GLN A 68 24.71 12.24 18.16
C GLN A 68 24.99 10.72 18.10
N PRO A 69 24.19 9.91 17.40
CA PRO A 69 24.65 8.58 17.04
C PRO A 69 25.64 8.75 15.89
N ASP A 70 26.90 8.38 16.16
CA ASP A 70 27.97 8.26 15.18
C ASP A 70 27.47 7.62 13.88
N ASP A 71 27.43 8.43 12.83
CA ASP A 71 27.13 8.05 11.43
C ASP A 71 28.31 7.28 10.85
N ASP A 72 28.58 6.11 11.41
CA ASP A 72 29.56 5.14 10.89
C ASP A 72 28.81 4.08 10.05
N LEU A 73 28.39 4.51 8.86
CA LEU A 73 27.84 3.65 7.82
C LEU A 73 28.99 3.08 6.97
N PRO A 74 29.17 1.74 6.92
CA PRO A 74 30.18 1.15 6.03
C PRO A 74 29.73 1.28 4.56
N PHE A 75 30.70 1.63 3.70
CA PHE A 75 30.55 1.66 2.23
C PHE A 75 30.17 0.31 1.62
#